data_AF-A0A846YJD4-F1
#
_entry.id   AF-A0A846YJD4-F1
#
_cell.length_a   1.000
_cell.length_b   1.000
_cell.length_c   1.000
_cell.angle_alpha   90.00
_cell.angle_beta   90.00
_cell.angle_gamma   90.00
#
_symmetry.space_group_name_H-M   'P 1'
#
loop_
_entity.id
_entity.type
_entity.pdbx_description
1 polymer ?
#
loop_
_entity_poly.entity_id
_entity_poly.type
_entity_poly.pdbx_seq_one_letter_code
_entity_poly.pdbx_strand_id
1 'polypeptide(L)'
;MIGVGPQLPQPDPRGWLTFESLPADVQRLEDSRLMADFEEAENHRGKWTRPATDTERALLEHLGYEAPAELTTTVDYSAGIRRRRWLELEGTAP
;
A
#
# COMPACT_ATOMS: atom_id res chain seq x y z
N MET A 1 -10.14 -8.08 -8.13
CA MET A 1 -10.07 -6.88 -8.99
C MET A 1 -9.67 -7.31 -10.40
N ILE A 2 -10.34 -6.84 -11.46
CA ILE A 2 -10.01 -7.21 -12.85
C ILE A 2 -8.96 -6.23 -13.40
N GLY A 3 -7.94 -6.74 -14.10
CA GLY A 3 -6.97 -5.92 -14.84
C GLY A 3 -5.76 -5.44 -14.04
N VAL A 4 -5.58 -5.92 -12.80
CA VAL A 4 -4.32 -5.77 -12.05
C VAL A 4 -3.31 -6.79 -12.59
N GLY A 5 -2.12 -6.32 -12.93
CA GLY A 5 -1.03 -7.18 -13.40
C GLY A 5 -0.38 -7.98 -12.27
N PRO A 6 0.62 -8.83 -12.58
CA PRO A 6 1.36 -9.58 -11.58
C PRO A 6 1.96 -8.67 -10.50
N GLN A 7 1.99 -9.15 -9.25
CA GLN A 7 2.77 -8.52 -8.19
C GLN A 7 4.25 -8.58 -8.52
N LEU A 8 4.99 -7.51 -8.24
CA LEU A 8 6.45 -7.53 -8.39
C LEU A 8 7.10 -8.47 -7.35
N PRO A 9 8.31 -9.03 -7.64
CA PRO A 9 8.99 -9.95 -6.74
C PRO A 9 9.15 -9.41 -5.31
N GLN A 10 8.83 -10.24 -4.32
CA GLN A 10 8.94 -9.90 -2.90
C GLN A 10 10.24 -10.44 -2.30
N PRO A 11 10.87 -9.72 -1.34
CA PRO A 11 10.44 -8.43 -0.78
C PRO A 11 10.76 -7.24 -1.70
N ASP A 12 9.76 -6.43 -2.02
CA ASP A 12 9.96 -5.13 -2.69
C ASP A 12 10.17 -4.04 -1.62
N PRO A 13 11.13 -3.11 -1.79
CA PRO A 13 11.39 -2.05 -0.82
C PRO A 13 10.20 -1.10 -0.59
N ARG A 14 9.23 -1.05 -1.52
CA ARG A 14 8.00 -0.25 -1.41
C ARG A 14 6.86 -0.98 -0.68
N GLY A 15 7.01 -2.28 -0.41
CA GLY A 15 6.00 -3.13 0.24
C GLY A 15 5.19 -3.97 -0.75
N TRP A 16 4.12 -4.59 -0.26
CA TRP A 16 3.37 -5.62 -1.02
C TRP A 16 2.55 -5.08 -2.18
N LEU A 17 2.09 -3.83 -2.13
CA LEU A 17 1.20 -3.26 -3.16
C LEU A 17 1.99 -2.66 -4.32
N THR A 18 2.83 -3.47 -4.94
CA THR A 18 3.57 -3.14 -6.16
C THR A 18 3.27 -4.16 -7.24
N PHE A 19 2.81 -3.68 -8.40
CA PHE A 19 2.32 -4.50 -9.51
C PHE A 19 2.94 -4.03 -10.82
N GLU A 20 3.04 -4.92 -11.80
CA GLU A 20 3.52 -4.59 -13.15
C GLU A 20 2.59 -3.60 -13.87
N SER A 21 1.29 -3.65 -13.57
CA SER A 21 0.30 -2.71 -14.09
C SER A 21 -0.94 -2.64 -13.19
N LEU A 22 -1.63 -1.50 -13.23
CA LEU A 22 -2.91 -1.27 -12.57
C LEU A 22 -3.93 -0.76 -13.58
N PRO A 23 -5.24 -1.04 -13.38
CA PRO A 23 -6.31 -0.35 -14.09
C PRO A 23 -6.17 1.17 -13.94
N ALA A 24 -6.52 1.94 -14.98
CA ALA A 24 -6.22 3.37 -15.04
C ALA A 24 -6.85 4.20 -13.90
N ASP A 25 -8.02 3.79 -13.41
CA ASP A 25 -8.69 4.37 -12.25
C ASP A 25 -7.97 4.04 -10.94
N VAL A 26 -7.58 2.78 -10.74
CA VAL A 26 -6.78 2.33 -9.59
C VAL A 26 -5.41 3.02 -9.57
N GLN A 27 -4.74 3.13 -10.71
CA GLN A 27 -3.47 3.85 -10.85
C GLN A 27 -3.61 5.32 -10.42
N ARG A 28 -4.66 6.02 -10.89
CA ARG A 28 -4.91 7.42 -10.51
C ARG A 28 -5.13 7.59 -9.01
N LEU A 29 -5.85 6.66 -8.37
CA LEU A 29 -6.05 6.67 -6.93
C LEU A 29 -4.74 6.42 -6.16
N GLU A 30 -3.93 5.47 -6.62
CA GLU A 30 -2.63 5.15 -6.04
C GLU A 30 -1.62 6.30 -6.17
N ASP A 31 -1.58 6.97 -7.32
CA ASP A 31 -0.73 8.13 -7.57
C ASP A 31 -1.17 9.33 -6.71
N SER A 32 -2.47 9.58 -6.61
CA SER A 32 -3.02 10.62 -5.73
C SER A 32 -2.66 10.36 -4.26
N ARG A 33 -2.78 9.11 -3.80
CA ARG A 33 -2.40 8.75 -2.43
C ARG A 33 -0.89 8.84 -2.21
N LEU A 34 -0.08 8.52 -3.22
CA LEU A 34 1.38 8.69 -3.16
C LEU A 34 1.76 10.14 -2.94
N MET A 35 1.14 11.06 -3.70
CA MET A 35 1.38 12.49 -3.53
C MET A 35 0.95 12.98 -2.14
N ALA A 36 -0.25 12.60 -1.70
CA ALA A 36 -0.74 12.99 -0.38
C ALA A 36 0.13 12.43 0.77
N ASP A 37 0.62 11.18 0.66
CA ASP A 37 1.56 10.61 1.64
C ASP A 37 2.91 11.35 1.62
N PHE A 38 3.36 11.81 0.44
CA PHE A 38 4.60 12.58 0.31
C PHE A 38 4.50 13.97 0.95
N GLU A 39 3.40 14.70 0.70
CA GLU A 39 3.13 15.99 1.34
C GLU A 39 3.00 15.84 2.86
N GLU A 40 2.36 14.76 3.33
CA GLU A 40 2.19 14.48 4.75
C GLU A 40 3.52 14.08 5.44
N ALA A 41 4.49 13.54 4.69
CA ALA A 41 5.79 13.15 5.21
C ALA A 41 6.55 14.33 5.84
N GLU A 42 6.38 15.55 5.32
CA GLU A 42 7.03 16.76 5.88
C GLU A 42 6.57 17.08 7.30
N ASN A 43 5.36 16.64 7.68
CA ASN A 43 4.79 16.84 9.00
C ASN A 43 5.22 15.75 10.01
N HIS A 44 5.93 14.72 9.56
CA HIS A 44 6.30 13.57 10.36
C HIS A 44 7.83 13.40 10.44
N ARG A 45 8.36 13.16 11.66
CA ARG A 45 9.80 12.94 11.88
C ARG A 45 10.24 11.48 11.63
N GLY A 46 9.40 10.67 11.00
CA GLY A 46 9.62 9.23 10.80
C GLY A 46 8.37 8.56 10.25
N LYS A 47 8.28 7.23 10.42
CA LYS A 47 7.08 6.47 10.03
C LYS A 47 5.83 6.97 10.75
N TRP A 48 4.69 6.94 10.07
CA TRP A 48 3.40 7.26 10.66
C TRP A 48 2.34 6.25 10.19
N THR A 49 1.16 6.34 10.79
CA THR A 49 0.05 5.44 10.50
C THR A 49 -1.19 6.22 10.12
N ARG A 50 -1.94 5.68 9.18
CA ARG A 50 -3.28 6.15 8.81
C ARG A 50 -4.19 4.95 8.51
N PRO A 51 -5.52 5.12 8.48
CA PRO A 51 -6.40 4.08 7.96
C PRO A 51 -5.99 3.66 6.54
N ALA A 52 -6.11 2.36 6.25
CA ALA A 52 -5.97 1.85 4.91
C ALA A 52 -7.08 2.40 4.02
N THR A 53 -6.73 2.85 2.82
CA THR A 53 -7.75 3.30 1.85
C THR A 53 -8.52 2.12 1.30
N ASP A 54 -9.70 2.37 0.75
CA ASP A 54 -10.48 1.34 0.04
C ASP A 54 -9.67 0.69 -1.09
N THR A 55 -8.83 1.47 -1.79
CA THR A 55 -7.91 0.96 -2.82
C THR A 55 -6.86 0.03 -2.23
N GLU A 56 -6.22 0.40 -1.12
CA GLU A 56 -5.23 -0.45 -0.45
C GLU A 56 -5.85 -1.76 0.01
N ARG A 57 -7.04 -1.70 0.62
CA ARG A 57 -7.82 -2.89 1.02
C ARG A 57 -8.14 -3.80 -0.16
N ALA A 58 -8.70 -3.24 -1.23
CA ALA A 58 -9.09 -4.02 -2.40
C ALA A 58 -7.88 -4.65 -3.12
N LEU A 59 -6.70 -4.01 -3.07
CA LEU A 59 -5.47 -4.58 -3.59
C LEU A 59 -4.89 -5.69 -2.68
N LEU A 60 -5.01 -5.55 -1.36
CA LEU A 60 -4.63 -6.61 -0.40
C LEU A 60 -5.55 -7.84 -0.56
N GLU A 61 -6.86 -7.62 -0.68
CA GLU A 61 -7.82 -8.68 -0.98
C GLU A 61 -7.54 -9.34 -2.34
N HIS A 62 -7.13 -8.56 -3.34
CA HIS A 62 -6.69 -9.11 -4.62
C HIS A 62 -5.45 -10.02 -4.50
N LEU A 63 -4.56 -9.72 -3.56
CA LEU A 63 -3.40 -10.56 -3.25
C LEU A 63 -3.76 -11.82 -2.44
N GLY A 64 -5.00 -11.95 -1.93
CA GLY A 64 -5.48 -13.09 -1.14
C GLY A 64 -5.62 -12.82 0.36
N TYR A 65 -5.30 -11.61 0.84
CA TYR A 65 -5.42 -11.30 2.25
C TYR A 65 -6.88 -11.02 2.67
N GLU A 66 -7.24 -11.45 3.87
CA GLU A 66 -8.48 -11.02 4.52
C GLU A 66 -8.22 -9.72 5.30
N ALA A 67 -8.61 -8.58 4.74
CA ALA A 67 -8.43 -7.29 5.39
C ALA A 67 -9.46 -7.09 6.52
N PRO A 68 -9.06 -6.94 7.80
CA PRO A 68 -9.98 -6.66 8.91
C PRO A 68 -10.73 -5.34 8.67
N ALA A 69 -11.88 -5.11 9.31
CA ALA A 69 -12.71 -3.90 9.07
C ALA A 69 -12.02 -2.57 9.45
N GLU A 70 -11.13 -2.61 10.45
CA GLU A 70 -10.22 -1.52 10.79
C GLU A 70 -8.80 -2.00 10.46
N LEU A 71 -8.23 -1.49 9.38
CA LEU A 71 -6.90 -1.85 8.91
C LEU A 71 -6.02 -0.60 8.86
N THR A 72 -4.82 -0.68 9.42
CA THR A 72 -3.88 0.44 9.47
C THR A 72 -2.79 0.30 8.41
N THR A 73 -2.55 1.37 7.65
CA THR A 73 -1.38 1.49 6.78
C THR A 73 -0.27 2.22 7.53
N THR A 74 0.85 1.54 7.75
CA THR A 74 2.11 2.17 8.19
C THR A 74 2.85 2.69 6.96
N VAL A 75 3.11 4.00 6.91
CA VAL A 75 3.87 4.67 5.85
C VAL A 75 5.27 5.01 6.34
N ASP A 76 6.28 4.77 5.51
CA ASP A 76 7.69 4.98 5.83
C ASP A 76 8.46 5.47 4.59
N TYR A 77 9.20 6.58 4.75
CA TYR A 77 10.06 7.17 3.72
C TYR A 77 11.55 7.13 4.07
N SER A 78 11.96 6.38 5.10
CA SER A 78 13.36 6.30 5.56
C SER A 78 14.36 5.85 4.49
N ALA A 79 13.89 5.15 3.45
CA ALA A 79 14.69 4.71 2.31
C ALA A 79 14.63 5.67 1.10
N GLY A 80 14.03 6.87 1.24
CA GLY A 80 13.84 7.83 0.16
C GLY A 80 12.71 7.49 -0.83
N ILE A 81 12.05 6.35 -0.64
CA ILE A 81 10.87 5.91 -1.39
C ILE A 81 9.72 5.60 -0.44
N ARG A 82 8.47 5.76 -0.89
CA ARG A 82 7.29 5.38 -0.11
C ARG A 82 7.27 3.87 0.10
N ARG A 83 7.36 3.43 1.35
CA ARG A 83 7.10 2.07 1.77
C ARG A 83 5.81 2.01 2.58
N ARG A 84 4.93 1.06 2.25
CA ARG A 84 3.71 0.78 3.03
C ARG A 84 3.74 -0.61 3.63
N ARG A 85 3.21 -0.76 4.85
CA ARG A 85 3.07 -2.04 5.56
C ARG A 85 1.76 -2.11 6.34
N TRP A 86 1.28 -3.33 6.53
CA TRP A 86 0.07 -3.68 7.26
C TRP A 86 0.43 -4.71 8.32
N LEU A 87 0.76 -4.24 9.53
CA LEU A 87 1.30 -5.10 10.60
C LEU A 87 0.28 -6.17 11.03
N GLU A 88 -1.01 -5.85 10.93
CA GLU A 88 -2.14 -6.71 11.23
C GLU A 88 -2.22 -7.93 10.29
N LEU A 89 -1.58 -7.85 9.12
CA LEU A 89 -1.52 -8.92 8.13
C LEU A 89 -0.16 -9.65 8.13
N GLU A 90 0.86 -9.14 8.82
CA GLU A 90 2.16 -9.80 8.90
C GLU A 90 2.03 -11.16 9.64
N GLY A 91 2.49 -12.24 9.02
CA GLY A 91 2.33 -13.60 9.54
C GLY A 91 1.03 -14.30 9.15
N THR A 92 0.12 -13.60 8.45
CA THR A 92 -1.00 -14.22 7.74
C THR A 92 -0.55 -14.62 6.33
N ALA A 93 -1.00 -15.78 5.86
CA ALA A 93 -0.76 -16.23 4.49
C ALA A 93 -1.94 -15.82 3.60
N PRO A 94 -1.69 -15.23 2.42
CA PRO A 94 -2.71 -15.11 1.37
C PRO A 94 -3.03 -16.47 0.71
#